data_AF-A0A6S7IQK0-F1
#
_entry.id   AF-A0A6S7IQK0-F1
#
_cell.length_a   1.000
_cell.length_b   1.000
_cell.length_c   1.000
_cell.angle_alpha   90.00
_cell.angle_beta   90.00
_cell.angle_gamma   90.00
#
_symmetry.space_group_name_H-M   'P 1'
#
loop_
_entity.id
_entity.type
_entity.pdbx_description
1 polymer ?
#
loop_
_entity_poly.entity_id
_entity_poly.type
_entity_poly.pdbx_seq_one_letter_code
_entity_poly.pdbx_strand_id
1 'polypeptide(L)'
;ENFAFNKPAQQSKTTHGGVASRAVDGTKSRVYSSGSCTHTAEQTTPWWRVDLQQRITVTQVKIANRAILGDRLSGFEIRIGDNLENNGITSLRCGTQQHIPSNRWGTVWCDPTLIGRYVTIVIPGENKMLTLCEVEVYGIKEDSKKSPSIEIKAVDIPSETPVHNSFSTLDVEEPEEDEAYTSFPALDDDEKNMDSSHKTNVSHPKQKSKSGKVSTWKNTEQNIEKDWKNYKATGNKVNIELRNDKKDYFSSKIAGQKCDPKNAWKTINNLLGRQSKPTVVNELKLGDNSLTSPKDIAEGFNDYFSSIGPDLASNIHTSNDSFEKYVKNSKSEFTDFQP
;
A
#
# COMPACT_ATOMS: atom_id res chain seq x y z
N GLU A 1 10.29 -4.92 -13.85
CA GLU A 1 10.71 -6.33 -13.71
C GLU A 1 9.63 -7.11 -12.96
N ASN A 2 9.47 -8.42 -13.19
CA ASN A 2 8.62 -9.29 -12.35
C ASN A 2 9.43 -9.76 -11.13
N PHE A 3 9.12 -9.23 -9.95
CA PHE A 3 9.82 -9.56 -8.71
C PHE A 3 9.44 -10.91 -8.11
N ALA A 4 8.35 -11.53 -8.56
CA ALA A 4 7.91 -12.82 -8.04
C ALA A 4 8.58 -14.01 -8.75
N PHE A 5 9.16 -13.81 -9.95
CA PHE A 5 9.75 -14.89 -10.73
C PHE A 5 10.81 -15.67 -9.94
N ASN A 6 10.64 -16.99 -9.86
CA ASN A 6 11.49 -17.93 -9.13
C ASN A 6 11.70 -17.60 -7.64
N LYS A 7 10.76 -16.86 -7.03
CA LYS A 7 10.82 -16.56 -5.59
C LYS A 7 10.22 -17.65 -4.73
N PRO A 8 10.66 -17.79 -3.47
CA PRO A 8 10.06 -18.73 -2.54
C PRO A 8 8.57 -18.44 -2.37
N ALA A 9 7.74 -19.46 -2.59
CA ALA A 9 6.30 -19.38 -2.43
C ALA A 9 5.79 -20.45 -1.47
N GLN A 10 4.76 -20.11 -0.70
CA GLN A 10 4.08 -20.98 0.24
C GLN A 10 2.57 -20.83 0.09
N GLN A 11 1.83 -21.83 0.54
CA GLN A 11 0.37 -21.77 0.55
C GLN A 11 -0.16 -22.56 1.74
N SER A 12 -1.41 -22.29 2.09
CA SER A 12 -2.13 -22.91 3.20
C SER A 12 -2.03 -24.45 3.26
N LYS A 13 -2.78 -25.19 2.44
CA LYS A 13 -2.74 -26.66 2.37
C LYS A 13 -2.69 -27.12 0.93
N THR A 14 -1.62 -27.80 0.52
CA THR A 14 -1.45 -28.28 -0.86
C THR A 14 -2.25 -29.57 -1.12
N THR A 15 -2.81 -29.70 -2.32
CA THR A 15 -3.41 -30.96 -2.82
C THR A 15 -3.19 -31.11 -4.33
N HIS A 16 -3.55 -32.26 -4.90
CA HIS A 16 -3.50 -32.57 -6.35
C HIS A 16 -2.13 -32.30 -7.02
N GLY A 17 -1.04 -32.26 -6.24
CA GLY A 17 0.31 -31.93 -6.72
C GLY A 17 0.51 -30.45 -7.09
N GLY A 18 -0.46 -29.57 -6.83
CA GLY A 18 -0.38 -28.14 -7.13
C GLY A 18 0.43 -27.35 -6.09
N VAL A 19 1.73 -27.58 -6.02
CA VAL A 19 2.65 -26.89 -5.08
C VAL A 19 2.71 -25.38 -5.33
N ALA A 20 3.00 -24.59 -4.30
CA ALA A 20 2.95 -23.13 -4.33
C ALA A 20 3.93 -22.49 -5.34
N SER A 21 5.10 -23.09 -5.57
CA SER A 21 6.14 -22.56 -6.47
C SER A 21 5.72 -22.50 -7.94
N ARG A 22 4.68 -23.24 -8.34
CA ARG A 22 4.18 -23.24 -9.72
C ARG A 22 3.65 -21.88 -10.18
N ALA A 23 3.09 -21.07 -9.27
CA ALA A 23 2.60 -19.74 -9.62
C ALA A 23 3.72 -18.71 -9.87
N VAL A 24 4.99 -19.09 -9.76
CA VAL A 24 6.13 -18.19 -9.94
C VAL A 24 7.21 -18.82 -10.81
N ASP A 25 6.87 -19.85 -11.58
CA ASP A 25 7.81 -20.62 -12.39
C ASP A 25 8.06 -20.01 -13.79
N GLY A 26 7.32 -18.96 -14.17
CA GLY A 26 7.41 -18.27 -15.46
C GLY A 26 6.60 -18.91 -16.58
N THR A 27 5.91 -20.03 -16.31
CA THR A 27 5.13 -20.76 -17.31
C THR A 27 3.72 -20.19 -17.39
N LYS A 28 3.34 -19.68 -18.56
CA LYS A 28 2.07 -18.97 -18.75
C LYS A 28 0.88 -19.89 -19.03
N SER A 29 1.03 -21.20 -18.82
CA SER A 29 -0.01 -22.18 -19.10
C SER A 29 -1.09 -22.11 -18.04
N ARG A 30 -2.35 -21.95 -18.48
CA ARG A 30 -3.52 -21.91 -17.58
C ARG A 30 -4.20 -23.27 -17.45
N VAL A 31 -3.66 -24.28 -18.12
CA VAL A 31 -4.19 -25.65 -18.13
C VAL A 31 -3.59 -26.41 -16.95
N TYR A 32 -4.43 -26.86 -16.02
CA TYR A 32 -3.97 -27.48 -14.78
C TYR A 32 -3.06 -28.71 -15.00
N SER A 33 -3.40 -29.57 -15.97
CA SER A 33 -2.64 -30.78 -16.31
C SER A 33 -1.26 -30.50 -16.89
N SER A 34 -0.94 -29.26 -17.28
CA SER A 34 0.42 -28.89 -17.70
C SER A 34 1.42 -28.84 -16.54
N GLY A 35 0.96 -28.94 -15.29
CA GLY A 35 1.84 -28.99 -14.13
C GLY A 35 2.37 -27.63 -13.66
N SER A 36 1.80 -26.52 -14.13
CA SER A 36 2.22 -25.14 -13.82
C SER A 36 1.16 -24.34 -13.01
N CYS A 37 0.08 -24.97 -12.55
CA CYS A 37 -0.86 -24.32 -11.62
C CYS A 37 -0.75 -24.86 -10.18
N THR A 38 -0.91 -23.97 -9.21
CA THR A 38 -1.03 -24.30 -7.78
C THR A 38 -2.41 -24.88 -7.46
N HIS A 39 -2.59 -25.49 -6.29
CA HIS A 39 -3.91 -25.92 -5.82
C HIS A 39 -3.93 -26.10 -4.31
N THR A 40 -4.78 -25.35 -3.62
CA THR A 40 -5.05 -25.60 -2.20
C THR A 40 -6.13 -26.64 -1.99
N ALA A 41 -6.16 -27.32 -0.84
CA ALA A 41 -7.30 -28.11 -0.44
C ALA A 41 -8.54 -27.22 -0.26
N GLU A 42 -9.72 -27.82 -0.21
CA GLU A 42 -10.92 -27.11 0.26
C GLU A 42 -10.76 -26.78 1.73
N GLN A 43 -10.89 -25.50 2.07
CA GLN A 43 -10.78 -25.03 3.44
C GLN A 43 -11.40 -23.64 3.60
N THR A 44 -11.47 -23.17 4.85
CA THR A 44 -11.76 -21.78 5.17
C THR A 44 -10.56 -20.91 4.86
N THR A 45 -10.79 -19.83 4.11
CA THR A 45 -9.81 -18.78 3.82
C THR A 45 -8.45 -19.31 3.30
N PRO A 46 -8.42 -20.06 2.18
CA PRO A 46 -7.18 -20.51 1.56
C PRO A 46 -6.36 -19.30 1.10
N TRP A 47 -5.05 -19.40 1.28
CA TRP A 47 -4.08 -18.39 0.88
C TRP A 47 -2.87 -19.00 0.19
N TRP A 48 -2.25 -18.19 -0.65
CA TRP A 48 -0.95 -18.39 -1.29
C TRP A 48 -0.11 -17.13 -1.08
N ARG A 49 1.19 -17.25 -0.88
CA ARG A 49 2.10 -16.14 -0.61
C ARG A 49 3.43 -16.34 -1.30
N VAL A 50 3.99 -15.26 -1.84
CA VAL A 50 5.38 -15.18 -2.30
C VAL A 50 6.20 -14.29 -1.37
N ASP A 51 7.41 -14.74 -1.05
CA ASP A 51 8.46 -13.95 -0.41
C ASP A 51 9.34 -13.32 -1.49
N LEU A 52 9.22 -12.01 -1.71
CA LEU A 52 10.01 -11.29 -2.71
C LEU A 52 11.50 -11.18 -2.33
N GLN A 53 11.88 -11.62 -1.12
CA GLN A 53 13.22 -11.58 -0.51
C GLN A 53 13.77 -10.17 -0.23
N GLN A 54 13.08 -9.14 -0.69
CA GLN A 54 13.38 -7.73 -0.46
C GLN A 54 12.08 -6.93 -0.43
N ARG A 55 12.12 -5.73 0.16
CA ARG A 55 10.98 -4.81 0.11
C ARG A 55 10.86 -4.22 -1.29
N ILE A 56 9.66 -4.31 -1.83
CA ILE A 56 9.30 -3.75 -3.13
C ILE A 56 8.16 -2.74 -2.91
N THR A 57 8.27 -1.59 -3.56
CA THR A 57 7.15 -0.67 -3.73
C THR A 57 6.28 -1.21 -4.87
N VAL A 58 5.30 -2.04 -4.52
CA VAL A 58 4.46 -2.78 -5.45
C VAL A 58 3.43 -1.85 -6.10
N THR A 59 3.44 -1.82 -7.43
CA THR A 59 2.54 -1.00 -8.25
C THR A 59 1.39 -1.82 -8.82
N GLN A 60 1.64 -3.08 -9.18
CA GLN A 60 0.62 -3.99 -9.69
C GLN A 60 0.98 -5.45 -9.47
N VAL A 61 -0.06 -6.28 -9.43
CA VAL A 61 0.06 -7.74 -9.43
C VAL A 61 -0.77 -8.29 -10.59
N LYS A 62 -0.15 -9.11 -11.43
CA LYS A 62 -0.84 -9.82 -12.53
C LYS A 62 -1.03 -11.27 -12.14
N ILE A 63 -2.21 -11.81 -12.42
CA ILE A 63 -2.59 -13.17 -12.06
C ILE A 63 -3.13 -13.88 -13.31
N ALA A 64 -2.60 -15.06 -13.61
CA ALA A 64 -3.15 -15.97 -14.61
C ALA A 64 -4.12 -16.94 -13.95
N ASN A 65 -5.40 -16.82 -14.30
CA ASN A 65 -6.45 -17.70 -13.79
C ASN A 65 -6.53 -19.01 -14.57
N ARG A 66 -6.90 -20.09 -13.87
CA ARG A 66 -7.08 -21.44 -14.42
C ARG A 66 -8.09 -21.45 -15.56
N ALA A 67 -7.85 -22.29 -16.56
CA ALA A 67 -8.72 -22.38 -17.73
C ALA A 67 -10.10 -22.98 -17.43
N ILE A 68 -10.14 -24.03 -16.61
CA ILE A 68 -11.35 -24.76 -16.20
C ILE A 68 -11.49 -24.63 -14.68
N LEU A 69 -12.69 -24.35 -14.17
CA LEU A 69 -12.95 -24.04 -12.75
C LEU A 69 -12.24 -22.76 -12.27
N GLY A 70 -11.96 -21.82 -13.17
CA GLY A 70 -11.34 -20.53 -12.83
C GLY A 70 -12.25 -19.62 -12.00
N ASP A 71 -13.57 -19.84 -12.04
CA ASP A 71 -14.54 -19.04 -11.27
C ASP A 71 -14.32 -19.16 -9.75
N ARG A 72 -13.59 -20.20 -9.31
CA ARG A 72 -13.15 -20.39 -7.91
C ARG A 72 -12.28 -19.25 -7.39
N LEU A 73 -11.58 -18.53 -8.27
CA LEU A 73 -10.77 -17.37 -7.89
C LEU A 73 -11.62 -16.16 -7.48
N SER A 74 -12.94 -16.17 -7.73
CA SER A 74 -13.82 -15.05 -7.40
C SER A 74 -13.83 -14.74 -5.89
N GLY A 75 -13.77 -13.45 -5.56
CA GLY A 75 -13.69 -12.95 -4.17
C GLY A 75 -12.27 -12.91 -3.61
N PHE A 76 -11.23 -13.09 -4.43
CA PHE A 76 -9.85 -13.00 -3.95
C PHE A 76 -9.48 -11.58 -3.50
N GLU A 77 -8.53 -11.51 -2.58
CA GLU A 77 -7.88 -10.27 -2.15
C GLU A 77 -6.36 -10.42 -2.26
N ILE A 78 -5.68 -9.32 -2.61
CA ILE A 78 -4.23 -9.23 -2.60
C ILE A 78 -3.82 -8.43 -1.36
N ARG A 79 -2.89 -8.97 -0.57
CA ARG A 79 -2.42 -8.41 0.69
C ARG A 79 -0.90 -8.22 0.61
N ILE A 80 -0.41 -7.03 0.95
CA ILE A 80 1.01 -6.66 0.84
C ILE A 80 1.51 -6.14 2.19
N GLY A 81 2.65 -6.65 2.64
CA GLY A 81 3.27 -6.21 3.89
C GLY A 81 4.56 -6.95 4.22
N ASP A 82 5.09 -6.70 5.42
CA ASP A 82 6.37 -7.25 5.89
C ASP A 82 6.23 -8.24 7.05
N ASN A 83 5.07 -8.28 7.71
CA ASN A 83 4.80 -9.19 8.81
C ASN A 83 4.07 -10.45 8.31
N LEU A 84 4.43 -11.60 8.86
CA LEU A 84 3.82 -12.90 8.59
C LEU A 84 2.78 -13.32 9.63
N GLU A 85 2.43 -12.46 10.59
CA GLU A 85 1.29 -12.67 11.47
C GLU A 85 0.05 -13.12 10.68
N ASN A 86 -0.57 -14.21 11.14
CA ASN A 86 -1.66 -14.86 10.45
C ASN A 86 -1.38 -15.12 8.95
N ASN A 87 -0.15 -15.53 8.64
CA ASN A 87 0.33 -15.79 7.28
C ASN A 87 0.34 -14.58 6.33
N GLY A 88 0.24 -13.35 6.85
CA GLY A 88 0.20 -12.13 6.04
C GLY A 88 -1.19 -11.83 5.45
N ILE A 89 -2.24 -12.55 5.85
CA ILE A 89 -3.60 -12.28 5.35
C ILE A 89 -4.21 -11.00 5.94
N THR A 90 -3.65 -10.51 7.05
CA THR A 90 -4.06 -9.27 7.73
C THR A 90 -3.35 -8.03 7.20
N SER A 91 -2.40 -8.17 6.26
CA SER A 91 -1.67 -7.04 5.70
C SER A 91 -2.56 -6.10 4.87
N LEU A 92 -1.99 -4.99 4.40
CA LEU A 92 -2.74 -3.98 3.65
C LEU A 92 -3.23 -4.56 2.33
N ARG A 93 -4.49 -4.28 2.00
CA ARG A 93 -5.11 -4.77 0.77
C ARG A 93 -4.69 -3.92 -0.42
N CYS A 94 -4.18 -4.56 -1.47
CA CYS A 94 -3.91 -3.96 -2.77
C CYS A 94 -5.13 -4.11 -3.68
N GLY A 95 -5.62 -2.97 -4.20
CA GLY A 95 -6.66 -2.93 -5.22
C GLY A 95 -8.03 -3.45 -4.78
N THR A 96 -9.01 -3.27 -5.65
CA THR A 96 -10.42 -3.64 -5.42
C THR A 96 -10.89 -4.80 -6.29
N GLN A 97 -10.15 -5.15 -7.34
CA GLN A 97 -10.44 -6.25 -8.24
C GLN A 97 -10.52 -7.57 -7.45
N GLN A 98 -11.64 -8.27 -7.61
CA GLN A 98 -11.92 -9.54 -6.90
C GLN A 98 -12.32 -10.66 -7.87
N HIS A 99 -12.33 -10.40 -9.17
CA HIS A 99 -12.75 -11.39 -10.17
C HIS A 99 -11.82 -11.33 -11.39
N ILE A 100 -11.41 -12.50 -11.88
CA ILE A 100 -10.69 -12.65 -13.14
C ILE A 100 -11.41 -13.78 -13.89
N PRO A 101 -11.89 -13.55 -15.12
CA PRO A 101 -12.59 -14.60 -15.84
C PRO A 101 -11.72 -15.86 -16.01
N SER A 102 -12.36 -17.01 -16.07
CA SER A 102 -11.69 -18.28 -16.37
C SER A 102 -10.85 -18.18 -17.63
N ASN A 103 -9.67 -18.82 -17.63
CA ASN A 103 -8.69 -18.77 -18.73
C ASN A 103 -8.22 -17.37 -19.13
N ARG A 104 -8.17 -16.40 -18.21
CA ARG A 104 -7.69 -15.03 -18.49
C ARG A 104 -6.59 -14.59 -17.53
N TRP A 105 -5.87 -13.58 -17.97
CA TRP A 105 -5.02 -12.78 -17.10
C TRP A 105 -5.85 -11.64 -16.52
N GLY A 106 -5.63 -11.34 -15.25
CA GLY A 106 -6.11 -10.11 -14.61
C GLY A 106 -4.94 -9.29 -14.09
N THR A 107 -5.06 -7.98 -14.18
CA THR A 107 -4.12 -7.03 -13.59
C THR A 107 -4.82 -6.33 -12.45
N VAL A 108 -4.23 -6.38 -11.26
CA VAL A 108 -4.68 -5.62 -10.09
C VAL A 108 -3.67 -4.51 -9.84
N TRP A 109 -4.13 -3.27 -10.01
CA TRP A 109 -3.33 -2.09 -9.69
C TRP A 109 -3.41 -1.81 -8.20
N CYS A 110 -2.26 -1.57 -7.57
CA CYS A 110 -2.17 -1.11 -6.19
C CYS A 110 -2.15 0.42 -6.22
N ASP A 111 -3.32 1.04 -6.06
CA ASP A 111 -3.47 2.48 -5.92
C ASP A 111 -4.14 2.82 -4.57
N PRO A 112 -3.40 3.43 -3.61
CA PRO A 112 -2.00 3.81 -3.70
C PRO A 112 -1.05 2.59 -3.73
N THR A 113 0.18 2.80 -4.20
CA THR A 113 1.23 1.77 -4.20
C THR A 113 1.53 1.32 -2.77
N LEU A 114 1.76 0.02 -2.57
CA LEU A 114 2.04 -0.54 -1.26
C LEU A 114 3.47 -1.07 -1.18
N ILE A 115 4.12 -0.85 -0.04
CA ILE A 115 5.49 -1.32 0.21
C ILE A 115 5.42 -2.60 1.04
N GLY A 116 6.12 -3.64 0.60
CA GLY A 116 6.23 -4.88 1.38
C GLY A 116 7.17 -5.90 0.78
N ARG A 117 7.63 -6.83 1.61
CA ARG A 117 8.39 -8.01 1.20
C ARG A 117 7.50 -9.17 0.76
N TYR A 118 6.30 -9.29 1.32
CA TYR A 118 5.39 -10.41 1.06
C TYR A 118 4.16 -9.96 0.28
N VAL A 119 3.79 -10.75 -0.71
CA VAL A 119 2.51 -10.62 -1.44
C VAL A 119 1.70 -11.89 -1.20
N THR A 120 0.54 -11.75 -0.58
CA THR A 120 -0.37 -12.83 -0.24
C THR A 120 -1.66 -12.69 -1.02
N ILE A 121 -2.10 -13.75 -1.71
CA ILE A 121 -3.40 -13.84 -2.37
C ILE A 121 -4.27 -14.78 -1.52
N VAL A 122 -5.42 -14.29 -1.09
CA VAL A 122 -6.33 -15.00 -0.19
C VAL A 122 -7.75 -14.95 -0.73
N ILE A 123 -8.53 -16.02 -0.54
CA ILE A 123 -9.98 -16.01 -0.84
C ILE A 123 -10.73 -16.17 0.49
N PRO A 124 -11.25 -15.09 1.08
CA PRO A 124 -12.01 -15.18 2.33
C PRO A 124 -13.27 -16.05 2.22
N GLY A 125 -13.61 -16.71 3.32
CA GLY A 125 -14.85 -17.49 3.46
C GLY A 125 -14.64 -19.00 3.50
N GLU A 126 -15.73 -19.72 3.71
CA GLU A 126 -15.73 -21.18 3.86
C GLU A 126 -15.81 -21.91 2.50
N ASN A 127 -15.38 -23.17 2.49
CA ASN A 127 -15.45 -24.07 1.34
C ASN A 127 -14.82 -23.47 0.07
N LYS A 128 -13.64 -22.85 0.24
CA LYS A 128 -12.89 -22.23 -0.84
C LYS A 128 -11.70 -23.08 -1.25
N MET A 129 -11.34 -22.98 -2.52
CA MET A 129 -10.11 -23.54 -3.09
C MET A 129 -9.42 -22.45 -3.90
N LEU A 130 -8.12 -22.27 -3.68
CA LEU A 130 -7.30 -21.33 -4.43
C LEU A 130 -6.47 -22.08 -5.47
N THR A 131 -6.52 -21.62 -6.72
CA THR A 131 -5.66 -22.10 -7.81
C THR A 131 -5.14 -20.89 -8.57
N LEU A 132 -3.82 -20.79 -8.68
CA LEU A 132 -3.12 -19.74 -9.40
C LEU A 132 -2.20 -20.41 -10.41
N CYS A 133 -2.27 -20.01 -11.68
CA CYS A 133 -1.39 -20.58 -12.70
C CYS A 133 -0.13 -19.76 -12.91
N GLU A 134 -0.18 -18.45 -12.67
CA GLU A 134 1.01 -17.60 -12.64
C GLU A 134 0.67 -16.32 -11.88
N VAL A 135 1.64 -15.79 -11.13
CA VAL A 135 1.55 -14.53 -10.39
C VAL A 135 2.82 -13.73 -10.68
N GLU A 136 2.63 -12.56 -11.30
CA GLU A 136 3.71 -11.63 -11.58
C GLU A 136 3.53 -10.39 -10.69
N VAL A 137 4.58 -9.98 -9.99
CA VAL A 137 4.57 -8.80 -9.11
C VAL A 137 5.47 -7.73 -9.72
N TYR A 138 4.92 -6.55 -9.97
CA TYR A 138 5.67 -5.42 -10.54
C TYR A 138 5.68 -4.25 -9.56
N GLY A 139 6.75 -3.48 -9.63
CA GLY A 139 7.01 -2.38 -8.72
C GLY A 139 8.38 -1.77 -8.92
N ILE A 140 8.85 -1.09 -7.87
CA ILE A 140 10.18 -0.46 -7.82
C ILE A 140 10.92 -1.10 -6.65
N LYS A 141 12.16 -1.55 -6.87
CA LYS A 141 13.04 -1.96 -5.78
C LYS A 141 13.35 -0.74 -4.92
N GLU A 142 13.22 -0.86 -3.62
CA GLU A 142 13.89 0.08 -2.72
C GLU A 142 15.39 -0.15 -2.89
N ASP A 143 16.05 0.65 -3.73
CA ASP A 143 17.51 0.63 -3.81
C ASP A 143 18.03 0.94 -2.40
N SER A 144 18.77 0.00 -1.82
CA SER A 144 19.66 0.26 -0.70
C SER A 144 20.84 1.12 -1.17
N LYS A 145 20.57 2.26 -1.83
CA LYS A 145 21.53 3.34 -1.87
C LYS A 145 21.61 3.83 -0.45
N LYS A 146 22.75 3.55 0.19
CA LYS A 146 23.20 4.20 1.42
C LYS A 146 22.60 5.60 1.43
N SER A 147 21.64 5.83 2.32
CA SER A 147 21.49 7.18 2.85
C SER A 147 22.92 7.57 3.25
N PRO A 148 23.50 8.67 2.76
CA PRO A 148 24.82 9.06 3.22
C PRO A 148 24.67 9.27 4.72
N SER A 149 25.12 8.28 5.49
CA SER A 149 25.42 8.42 6.90
C SER A 149 26.52 9.46 6.94
N ILE A 150 26.11 10.71 7.11
CA ILE A 150 27.05 11.79 7.40
C ILE A 150 27.49 11.52 8.83
N GLU A 151 28.64 10.88 8.98
CA GLU A 151 29.40 11.03 10.23
C GLU A 151 29.80 12.50 10.32
N ILE A 152 29.07 13.25 11.14
CA ILE A 152 29.47 14.60 11.52
C ILE A 152 30.65 14.41 12.47
N LYS A 153 31.87 14.60 11.98
CA LYS A 153 33.00 14.88 12.87
C LYS A 153 32.78 16.27 13.43
N ALA A 154 32.50 16.35 14.73
CA ALA A 154 32.45 17.61 15.45
C ALA A 154 33.81 18.30 15.29
N VAL A 155 33.80 19.52 14.74
CA VAL A 155 34.90 20.45 14.86
C VAL A 155 34.51 21.39 15.99
N ASP A 156 35.34 21.43 17.03
CA ASP A 156 35.15 22.32 18.17
C ASP A 156 35.16 23.78 17.69
N ILE A 157 34.08 24.51 17.97
CA ILE A 157 34.00 25.96 17.80
C ILE A 157 33.86 26.59 19.19
N PRO A 158 34.59 27.67 19.52
CA PRO A 158 34.70 28.18 20.87
C PRO A 158 33.41 28.84 21.35
N SER A 159 33.16 28.70 22.64
CA SER A 159 32.07 29.34 23.37
C SER A 159 32.19 30.87 23.36
N GLU A 160 31.18 31.56 22.84
CA GLU A 160 30.88 32.93 23.25
C GLU A 160 29.53 33.00 23.98
N THR A 161 29.51 33.91 24.93
CA THR A 161 28.68 34.00 26.14
C THR A 161 27.20 34.35 25.92
N PRO A 162 26.30 33.99 26.86
CA PRO A 162 24.86 34.21 26.73
C PRO A 162 24.47 35.66 27.06
N VAL A 163 23.71 36.31 26.17
CA VAL A 163 22.93 37.49 26.52
C VAL A 163 21.57 37.04 27.01
N HIS A 164 21.28 37.38 28.26
CA HIS A 164 20.00 37.24 28.93
C HIS A 164 18.84 37.75 28.06
N ASN A 165 17.79 36.95 27.93
CA ASN A 165 16.46 37.50 27.80
C ASN A 165 15.49 36.71 28.68
N SER A 166 15.04 37.38 29.73
CA SER A 166 14.12 36.91 30.75
C SER A 166 12.69 36.98 30.23
N PHE A 167 12.00 35.84 30.20
CA PHE A 167 10.56 35.82 30.42
C PHE A 167 10.17 34.54 31.19
N SER A 168 9.36 34.76 32.21
CA SER A 168 9.13 33.91 33.37
C SER A 168 8.35 32.63 33.05
N THR A 169 8.85 31.49 33.52
CA THR A 169 8.14 30.22 33.64
C THR A 169 7.39 30.17 34.97
N LEU A 170 6.11 29.79 34.92
CA LEU A 170 5.33 29.37 36.09
C LEU A 170 5.48 27.86 36.22
N ASP A 171 5.91 27.45 37.41
CA ASP A 171 6.17 26.08 37.83
C ASP A 171 4.90 25.22 37.84
N VAL A 172 5.01 23.98 37.34
CA VAL A 172 4.18 22.87 37.80
C VAL A 172 5.12 21.69 38.01
N GLU A 173 5.29 21.36 39.29
CA GLU A 173 6.05 20.23 39.81
C GLU A 173 5.47 18.89 39.32
N GLU A 174 6.38 18.01 38.92
CA GLU A 174 6.19 16.59 38.75
C GLU A 174 6.53 15.92 40.09
N PRO A 175 5.71 14.99 40.62
CA PRO A 175 6.18 14.04 41.60
C PRO A 175 6.20 12.61 41.07
N GLU A 176 7.08 11.86 41.72
CA GLU A 176 7.77 10.64 41.33
C GLU A 176 6.91 9.37 41.23
N GLU A 177 7.51 8.38 40.57
CA GLU A 177 7.09 6.99 40.48
C GLU A 177 7.04 6.31 41.85
N ASP A 178 6.03 5.47 42.07
CA ASP A 178 6.14 4.31 42.95
C ASP A 178 5.36 3.12 42.39
N GLU A 179 5.96 1.95 42.58
CA GLU A 179 5.70 0.68 41.90
C GLU A 179 4.38 -0.02 42.28
N ALA A 180 3.90 -0.84 41.33
CA ALA A 180 3.27 -2.15 41.47
C ALA A 180 2.26 -2.39 42.62
N TYR A 181 1.00 -2.73 42.26
CA TYR A 181 0.46 -4.07 42.53
C TYR A 181 -0.89 -4.29 41.83
N THR A 182 -1.10 -5.56 41.51
CA THR A 182 -2.27 -6.23 40.93
C THR A 182 -3.64 -5.77 41.45
N SER A 183 -4.62 -5.61 40.54
CA SER A 183 -6.01 -6.11 40.63
C SER A 183 -6.94 -5.28 39.75
N PHE A 184 -7.48 -5.86 38.68
CA PHE A 184 -8.63 -5.30 37.96
C PHE A 184 -9.92 -5.60 38.75
N PRO A 185 -10.69 -4.61 39.22
CA PRO A 185 -12.02 -4.84 39.76
C PRO A 185 -13.01 -5.07 38.62
N ALA A 186 -13.91 -6.03 38.83
CA ALA A 186 -15.14 -6.19 38.05
C ALA A 186 -15.97 -4.91 38.13
N LEU A 187 -16.49 -4.45 36.99
CA LEU A 187 -17.49 -3.38 36.95
C LEU A 187 -18.86 -4.00 37.14
N ASP A 188 -19.51 -3.57 38.22
CA ASP A 188 -20.89 -3.82 38.57
C ASP A 188 -21.85 -3.26 37.51
N ASP A 189 -22.87 -4.06 37.21
CA ASP A 189 -24.09 -3.64 36.56
C ASP A 189 -24.81 -2.62 37.44
N ASP A 190 -25.15 -1.44 36.90
CA ASP A 190 -26.25 -0.64 37.43
C ASP A 190 -26.93 0.14 36.30
N GLU A 191 -28.03 -0.46 35.87
CA GLU A 191 -29.04 0.08 34.96
C GLU A 191 -29.94 1.04 35.76
N LYS A 192 -29.94 2.34 35.41
CA LYS A 192 -30.89 3.32 35.99
C LYS A 192 -32.16 3.43 35.15
N ASN A 193 -33.22 2.99 35.83
CA ASN A 193 -34.64 3.07 35.58
C ASN A 193 -35.16 4.46 35.17
N MET A 194 -36.17 4.49 34.28
CA MET A 194 -37.07 5.61 34.05
C MET A 194 -38.51 5.07 34.15
N ASP A 195 -39.23 5.52 35.17
CA ASP A 195 -40.58 5.07 35.56
C ASP A 195 -41.68 5.74 34.70
N SER A 196 -42.71 4.97 34.35
CA SER A 196 -44.10 5.45 34.32
C SER A 196 -45.10 4.29 34.37
N SER A 197 -45.64 4.07 35.56
CA SER A 197 -47.07 3.80 35.82
C SER A 197 -47.69 2.46 35.39
N HIS A 198 -48.01 1.60 36.36
CA HIS A 198 -49.37 1.17 36.74
C HIS A 198 -49.39 -0.16 37.53
N LYS A 199 -49.75 -0.01 38.81
CA LYS A 199 -50.66 -0.82 39.64
C LYS A 199 -50.72 -2.37 39.50
N THR A 200 -50.46 -2.97 40.68
CA THR A 200 -51.22 -4.02 41.40
C THR A 200 -50.78 -5.50 41.37
N ASN A 201 -50.60 -5.98 42.61
CA ASN A 201 -50.93 -7.27 43.21
C ASN A 201 -50.03 -8.50 43.05
N VAL A 202 -49.36 -8.81 44.18
CA VAL A 202 -49.34 -10.08 44.93
C VAL A 202 -49.08 -11.37 44.14
N SER A 203 -47.93 -12.01 44.37
CA SER A 203 -47.78 -13.30 45.08
C SER A 203 -46.37 -13.89 44.89
N HIS A 204 -45.75 -14.36 45.97
CA HIS A 204 -44.62 -15.31 45.90
C HIS A 204 -45.18 -16.73 45.72
N PRO A 205 -44.49 -17.62 44.98
CA PRO A 205 -43.83 -18.69 45.72
C PRO A 205 -42.45 -19.13 45.18
N LYS A 206 -41.77 -19.82 46.09
CA LYS A 206 -40.40 -20.34 46.09
C LYS A 206 -40.10 -21.43 45.05
N GLN A 207 -38.81 -21.49 44.72
CA GLN A 207 -37.97 -22.67 44.43
C GLN A 207 -38.16 -23.43 43.11
N LYS A 208 -37.07 -23.56 42.35
CA LYS A 208 -36.34 -24.83 42.21
C LYS A 208 -34.95 -24.63 41.60
N SER A 209 -33.97 -25.19 42.29
CA SER A 209 -32.62 -25.43 41.82
C SER A 209 -32.64 -26.34 40.58
N LYS A 210 -31.92 -25.96 39.52
CA LYS A 210 -31.34 -26.92 38.59
C LYS A 210 -29.92 -26.48 38.23
N SER A 211 -29.01 -27.37 38.59
CA SER A 211 -27.62 -27.46 38.14
C SER A 211 -27.47 -27.14 36.65
N GLY A 212 -26.55 -26.24 36.34
CA GLY A 212 -26.18 -25.91 34.97
C GLY A 212 -24.83 -25.20 34.91
N LYS A 213 -23.77 -25.80 35.48
CA LYS A 213 -22.41 -25.48 35.03
C LYS A 213 -22.27 -26.08 33.63
N VAL A 214 -22.12 -25.23 32.62
CA VAL A 214 -21.33 -25.35 31.37
C VAL A 214 -21.99 -24.48 30.30
N SER A 215 -21.66 -23.18 30.27
CA SER A 215 -21.88 -22.34 29.07
C SER A 215 -21.07 -21.04 29.05
N THR A 216 -20.38 -20.68 30.13
CA THR A 216 -19.74 -19.35 30.25
C THR A 216 -18.46 -19.17 29.46
N TRP A 217 -17.75 -20.24 29.06
CA TRP A 217 -16.46 -20.13 28.34
C TRP A 217 -16.58 -19.95 26.82
N LYS A 218 -17.66 -20.44 26.19
CA LYS A 218 -17.85 -20.31 24.73
C LYS A 218 -18.30 -18.91 24.32
N ASN A 219 -18.99 -18.18 25.20
CA ASN A 219 -19.45 -16.81 24.93
C ASN A 219 -18.31 -15.78 25.03
N THR A 220 -17.26 -16.05 25.81
CA THR A 220 -16.14 -15.12 26.00
C THR A 220 -15.22 -15.06 24.78
N GLU A 221 -14.87 -16.22 24.18
CA GLU A 221 -14.06 -16.26 22.95
C GLU A 221 -14.77 -15.64 21.74
N GLN A 222 -16.09 -15.86 21.61
CA GLN A 222 -16.87 -15.25 20.53
C GLN A 222 -16.98 -13.73 20.67
N ASN A 223 -17.04 -13.21 21.90
CA ASN A 223 -17.00 -11.76 22.14
C ASN A 223 -15.61 -11.17 21.86
N ILE A 224 -14.52 -11.84 22.26
CA ILE A 224 -13.15 -11.36 21.97
C ILE A 224 -12.90 -11.27 20.46
N GLU A 225 -13.32 -12.26 19.68
CA GLU A 225 -13.17 -12.25 18.21
C GLU A 225 -14.01 -11.15 17.56
N LYS A 226 -15.21 -10.88 18.09
CA LYS A 226 -16.08 -9.79 17.64
C LYS A 226 -15.52 -8.42 17.99
N ASP A 227 -15.02 -8.25 19.21
CA ASP A 227 -14.43 -7.01 19.71
C ASP A 227 -13.13 -6.69 18.97
N TRP A 228 -12.33 -7.71 18.67
CA TRP A 228 -11.13 -7.56 17.85
C TRP A 228 -11.44 -7.16 16.40
N LYS A 229 -12.48 -7.74 15.80
CA LYS A 229 -12.97 -7.33 14.47
C LYS A 229 -13.48 -5.89 14.49
N ASN A 230 -14.22 -5.50 15.53
CA ASN A 230 -14.70 -4.13 15.71
C ASN A 230 -13.53 -3.15 15.90
N TYR A 231 -12.57 -3.46 16.78
CA TYR A 231 -11.37 -2.65 17.01
C TYR A 231 -10.60 -2.42 15.70
N LYS A 232 -10.38 -3.47 14.91
CA LYS A 232 -9.73 -3.37 13.60
C LYS A 232 -10.54 -2.55 12.59
N ALA A 233 -11.85 -2.77 12.53
CA ALA A 233 -12.72 -2.02 11.62
C ALA A 233 -12.70 -0.52 11.96
N THR A 234 -12.76 -0.18 13.25
CA THR A 234 -12.66 1.20 13.74
C THR A 234 -11.27 1.79 13.47
N GLY A 235 -10.19 1.05 13.75
CA GLY A 235 -8.83 1.48 13.43
C GLY A 235 -8.61 1.72 11.93
N ASN A 236 -9.21 0.89 11.07
CA ASN A 236 -9.19 1.10 9.62
C ASN A 236 -9.96 2.35 9.20
N LYS A 237 -11.14 2.61 9.79
CA LYS A 237 -11.91 3.83 9.53
C LYS A 237 -11.11 5.08 9.90
N VAL A 238 -10.51 5.11 11.10
CA VAL A 238 -9.68 6.22 11.57
C VAL A 238 -8.49 6.44 10.64
N ASN A 239 -7.82 5.37 10.19
CA ASN A 239 -6.70 5.50 9.26
C ASN A 239 -7.12 6.00 7.86
N ILE A 240 -8.31 5.61 7.38
CA ILE A 240 -8.87 6.12 6.12
C ILE A 240 -9.18 7.61 6.27
N GLU A 241 -9.82 8.00 7.37
CA GLU A 241 -10.18 9.38 7.67
C GLU A 241 -8.94 10.27 7.79
N LEU A 242 -7.93 9.86 8.56
CA LEU A 242 -6.63 10.56 8.66
C LEU A 242 -5.94 10.76 7.31
N ARG A 243 -6.10 9.81 6.37
CA ARG A 243 -5.55 9.94 5.02
C ARG A 243 -6.34 10.91 4.17
N ASN A 244 -7.67 10.87 4.25
CA ASN A 244 -8.54 11.82 3.57
C ASN A 244 -8.27 13.25 4.09
N ASP A 245 -8.19 13.44 5.41
CA ASP A 245 -7.88 14.74 6.02
C ASP A 245 -6.51 15.26 5.58
N LYS A 246 -5.49 14.41 5.56
CA LYS A 246 -4.17 14.78 5.04
C LYS A 246 -4.24 15.17 3.56
N LYS A 247 -4.93 14.38 2.74
CA LYS A 247 -5.12 14.66 1.31
C LYS A 247 -5.78 16.02 1.11
N ASP A 248 -6.86 16.30 1.85
CA ASP A 248 -7.63 17.55 1.73
C ASP A 248 -6.83 18.76 2.24
N TYR A 249 -6.11 18.61 3.35
CA TYR A 249 -5.19 19.62 3.86
C TYR A 249 -4.10 19.98 2.84
N PHE A 250 -3.42 19.00 2.27
CA PHE A 250 -2.34 19.29 1.31
C PHE A 250 -2.89 19.76 -0.05
N SER A 251 -4.05 19.25 -0.48
CA SER A 251 -4.70 19.72 -1.71
C SER A 251 -5.13 21.19 -1.58
N SER A 252 -5.72 21.58 -0.46
CA SER A 252 -6.09 22.98 -0.19
C SER A 252 -4.85 23.88 -0.03
N LYS A 253 -3.80 23.40 0.63
CA LYS A 253 -2.53 24.14 0.78
C LYS A 253 -1.84 24.40 -0.55
N ILE A 254 -1.81 23.42 -1.45
CA ILE A 254 -1.26 23.58 -2.81
C ILE A 254 -2.16 24.49 -3.65
N ALA A 255 -3.49 24.35 -3.54
CA ALA A 255 -4.44 25.21 -4.25
C ALA A 255 -4.34 26.68 -3.81
N GLY A 256 -4.05 26.94 -2.52
CA GLY A 256 -3.77 28.28 -1.99
C GLY A 256 -2.41 28.85 -2.41
N GLN A 257 -1.51 28.02 -2.96
CA GLN A 257 -0.17 28.41 -3.41
C GLN A 257 -0.04 28.48 -4.95
N LYS A 258 -1.17 28.54 -5.68
CA LYS A 258 -1.19 28.54 -7.16
C LYS A 258 -0.31 29.59 -7.83
N CYS A 259 -0.13 30.75 -7.19
CA CYS A 259 0.68 31.86 -7.71
C CYS A 259 2.10 31.92 -7.13
N ASP A 260 2.48 30.99 -6.24
CA ASP A 260 3.81 30.91 -5.64
C ASP A 260 4.41 29.51 -5.86
N PRO A 261 5.07 29.31 -7.01
CA PRO A 261 5.68 28.04 -7.37
C PRO A 261 6.73 27.57 -6.36
N LYS A 262 7.41 28.51 -5.68
CA LYS A 262 8.51 28.21 -4.75
C LYS A 262 7.97 27.60 -3.45
N ASN A 263 6.90 28.18 -2.92
CA ASN A 263 6.23 27.62 -1.74
C ASN A 263 5.44 26.34 -2.06
N ALA A 264 4.82 26.25 -3.24
CA ALA A 264 4.20 25.01 -3.72
C ALA A 264 5.23 23.87 -3.81
N TRP A 265 6.41 24.15 -4.38
CA TRP A 265 7.50 23.18 -4.48
C TRP A 265 8.06 22.77 -3.12
N LYS A 266 8.14 23.71 -2.15
CA LYS A 266 8.53 23.40 -0.77
C LYS A 266 7.52 22.46 -0.10
N THR A 267 6.22 22.70 -0.29
CA THR A 267 5.15 21.81 0.20
C THR A 267 5.24 20.41 -0.41
N ILE A 268 5.52 20.31 -1.71
CA ILE A 268 5.72 19.03 -2.41
C ILE A 268 6.96 18.29 -1.89
N ASN A 269 8.09 18.97 -1.71
CA ASN A 269 9.30 18.34 -1.18
C ASN A 269 9.12 17.81 0.24
N ASN A 270 8.37 18.55 1.08
CA ASN A 270 8.00 18.09 2.41
C ASN A 270 7.11 16.84 2.35
N LEU A 271 6.14 16.78 1.43
CA LEU A 271 5.28 15.60 1.20
C LEU A 271 6.08 14.36 0.75
N LEU A 272 7.07 14.56 -0.11
CA LEU A 272 7.90 13.48 -0.65
C LEU A 272 9.04 13.05 0.30
N GLY A 273 9.15 13.66 1.49
CA GLY A 273 10.26 13.41 2.41
C GLY A 273 11.64 13.78 1.84
N ARG A 274 11.67 14.61 0.78
CA ARG A 274 12.92 15.04 0.14
C ARG A 274 13.58 16.12 0.97
N GLN A 275 14.52 15.72 1.81
CA GLN A 275 15.54 16.62 2.40
C GLN A 275 16.53 17.00 1.27
N SER A 276 16.09 17.79 0.27
CA SER A 276 17.02 18.23 -0.77
C SER A 276 18.00 19.22 -0.16
N LYS A 277 19.22 18.77 0.10
CA LYS A 277 20.33 19.72 0.23
C LYS A 277 20.48 20.40 -1.13
N PRO A 278 20.58 21.74 -1.21
CA PRO A 278 20.84 22.40 -2.47
C PRO A 278 22.19 21.91 -3.00
N THR A 279 22.17 21.04 -4.01
CA THR A 279 23.37 20.71 -4.77
C THR A 279 23.64 21.88 -5.69
N VAL A 280 24.63 22.69 -5.32
CA VAL A 280 25.13 23.76 -6.19
C VAL A 280 25.84 23.08 -7.36
N VAL A 281 25.31 23.29 -8.57
CA VAL A 281 25.97 22.84 -9.80
C VAL A 281 27.09 23.83 -10.08
N ASN A 282 28.33 23.39 -9.86
CA ASN A 282 29.52 24.24 -9.99
C ASN A 282 30.12 24.22 -11.40
N GLU A 283 29.74 23.25 -12.25
CA GLU A 283 30.30 23.09 -13.60
C GLU A 283 29.28 22.41 -14.53
N LEU A 284 29.12 22.95 -15.74
CA LEU A 284 28.37 22.33 -16.84
C LEU A 284 29.32 22.09 -18.02
N LYS A 285 29.39 20.84 -18.50
CA LYS A 285 30.22 20.47 -19.65
C LYS A 285 29.38 20.42 -20.93
N LEU A 286 29.72 21.25 -21.91
CA LEU A 286 29.13 21.30 -23.25
C LEU A 286 30.23 20.96 -24.27
N GLY A 287 30.31 19.70 -24.67
CA GLY A 287 31.42 19.21 -25.51
C GLY A 287 32.76 19.37 -24.79
N ASP A 288 33.68 20.14 -25.38
CA ASP A 288 35.00 20.42 -24.83
C ASP A 288 35.04 21.68 -23.93
N ASN A 289 33.93 22.41 -23.81
CA ASN A 289 33.84 23.64 -23.00
C ASN A 289 33.23 23.35 -21.62
N SER A 290 33.90 23.80 -20.56
CA SER A 290 33.42 23.75 -19.17
C SER A 290 32.96 25.13 -18.70
N LEU A 291 31.67 25.28 -18.41
CA LEU A 291 31.09 26.50 -17.84
C LEU A 291 31.04 26.39 -16.32
N THR A 292 31.73 27.30 -15.62
CA THR A 292 31.89 27.23 -14.15
C THR A 292 31.17 28.36 -13.40
N SER A 293 30.75 29.41 -14.10
CA SER A 293 30.00 30.53 -13.51
C SER A 293 28.49 30.23 -13.52
N PRO A 294 27.74 30.52 -12.44
CA PRO A 294 26.28 30.34 -12.43
C PRO A 294 25.56 31.09 -13.56
N LYS A 295 26.08 32.25 -13.97
CA LYS A 295 25.54 33.03 -15.08
C LYS A 295 25.75 32.29 -16.41
N ASP A 296 26.99 31.89 -16.67
CA ASP A 296 27.36 31.22 -17.92
C ASP A 296 26.67 29.85 -18.02
N ILE A 297 26.52 29.13 -16.89
CA ILE A 297 25.73 27.88 -16.82
C ILE A 297 24.26 28.15 -17.21
N ALA A 298 23.65 29.21 -16.68
CA ALA A 298 22.26 29.55 -17.01
C ALA A 298 22.09 29.97 -18.48
N GLU A 299 23.03 30.76 -19.01
CA GLU A 299 23.06 31.16 -20.43
C GLU A 299 23.25 29.93 -21.33
N GLY A 300 24.23 29.07 -21.03
CA GLY A 300 24.48 27.84 -21.78
C GLY A 300 23.30 26.86 -21.76
N PHE A 301 22.57 26.76 -20.63
CA PHE A 301 21.34 25.98 -20.56
C PHE A 301 20.23 26.54 -21.45
N ASN A 302 20.01 27.85 -21.41
CA ASN A 302 18.98 28.51 -22.22
C ASN A 302 19.30 28.39 -23.71
N ASP A 303 20.56 28.59 -24.10
CA ASP A 303 21.03 28.51 -25.48
C ASP A 303 20.85 27.09 -26.03
N TYR A 304 21.22 26.06 -25.26
CA TYR A 304 21.05 24.67 -25.66
C TYR A 304 19.57 24.32 -25.91
N PHE A 305 18.67 24.63 -24.97
CA PHE A 305 17.26 24.25 -25.12
C PHE A 305 16.52 25.10 -26.15
N SER A 306 17.02 26.30 -26.46
CA SER A 306 16.45 27.17 -27.48
C SER A 306 16.94 26.81 -28.90
N SER A 307 18.14 26.24 -29.05
CA SER A 307 18.75 25.85 -30.33
C SER A 307 18.49 24.40 -30.75
N ILE A 308 18.30 23.48 -29.79
CA ILE A 308 18.16 22.04 -30.09
C ILE A 308 16.97 21.71 -31.00
N GLY A 309 15.87 22.45 -30.91
CA GLY A 309 14.69 22.25 -31.76
C GLY A 309 14.99 22.51 -33.24
N PRO A 310 15.41 23.74 -33.60
CA PRO A 310 15.86 24.06 -34.95
C PRO A 310 16.99 23.16 -35.47
N ASP A 311 17.99 22.84 -34.63
CA ASP A 311 19.12 21.99 -35.02
C ASP A 311 18.66 20.57 -35.39
N LEU A 312 17.81 19.96 -34.56
CA LEU A 312 17.22 18.64 -34.86
C LEU A 312 16.33 18.70 -36.09
N ALA A 313 15.55 19.77 -36.27
CA ALA A 313 14.68 19.94 -37.44
C ALA A 313 15.50 20.04 -38.74
N SER A 314 16.66 20.71 -38.71
CA SER A 314 17.56 20.81 -39.87
C SER A 314 18.17 19.47 -40.30
N ASN A 315 18.27 18.52 -39.37
CA ASN A 315 18.78 17.17 -39.63
C ASN A 315 17.73 16.23 -40.25
N ILE A 316 16.46 16.67 -40.36
CA ILE A 316 15.42 15.89 -41.02
C ILE A 316 15.52 16.11 -42.52
N HIS A 317 15.81 15.05 -43.28
CA HIS A 317 15.82 15.11 -44.74
C HIS A 317 14.47 15.57 -45.30
N THR A 318 14.46 16.59 -46.14
CA THR A 318 13.26 17.05 -46.84
C THR A 318 12.83 15.98 -47.85
N SER A 319 11.76 15.24 -47.57
CA SER A 319 11.15 14.36 -48.56
C SER A 319 10.24 15.18 -49.48
N ASN A 320 10.33 14.97 -50.80
CA ASN A 320 9.35 15.49 -51.76
C ASN A 320 8.00 14.75 -51.71
N ASP A 321 7.82 13.81 -50.77
CA ASP A 321 6.57 13.10 -50.57
C ASP A 321 5.55 14.03 -49.89
N SER A 322 4.45 14.31 -50.59
CA SER A 322 3.30 15.00 -50.01
C SER A 322 2.74 14.20 -48.82
N PHE A 323 2.32 14.90 -47.76
CA PHE A 323 1.68 14.31 -46.58
C PHE A 323 0.47 13.43 -46.95
N GLU A 324 -0.16 13.68 -48.10
CA GLU A 324 -1.26 12.88 -48.66
C GLU A 324 -0.91 11.40 -48.86
N LYS A 325 0.36 11.07 -49.10
CA LYS A 325 0.85 9.69 -49.23
C LYS A 325 0.66 8.89 -47.93
N TYR A 326 0.76 9.55 -46.78
CA TYR A 326 0.60 8.94 -45.46
C TYR A 326 -0.85 8.92 -44.99
N VAL A 327 -1.67 9.89 -45.44
CA VAL A 327 -3.10 9.98 -45.09
C VAL A 327 -3.97 8.99 -45.88
N LYS A 328 -3.62 8.68 -47.14
CA LYS A 328 -4.46 7.80 -47.99
C LYS A 328 -4.54 6.33 -47.53
N ASN A 329 -3.68 5.90 -46.60
CA ASN A 329 -3.71 4.54 -46.02
C ASN A 329 -4.60 4.40 -44.77
N SER A 330 -5.28 5.46 -44.31
CA SER A 330 -6.13 5.39 -43.10
C SER A 330 -7.61 5.14 -43.37
N LYS A 331 -7.99 4.61 -44.55
CA LYS A 331 -9.35 4.11 -44.77
C LYS A 331 -9.51 2.72 -44.12
N SER A 332 -9.47 2.66 -42.80
CA SER A 332 -10.19 1.60 -42.08
C SER A 332 -11.64 2.05 -41.97
N GLU A 333 -12.52 1.34 -42.66
CA GLU A 333 -13.97 1.47 -42.60
C GLU A 333 -14.45 1.60 -41.15
N PHE A 334 -14.87 2.80 -40.78
CA PHE A 334 -15.69 3.03 -39.60
C PHE A 334 -17.15 2.94 -40.06
N THR A 335 -17.65 1.72 -40.22
CA THR A 335 -19.07 1.48 -40.51
C THR A 335 -19.87 1.53 -39.21
N ASP A 336 -20.75 2.53 -39.18
CA ASP A 336 -22.07 2.58 -38.52
C ASP A 336 -22.16 2.42 -36.99
N PHE A 337 -22.26 3.57 -36.31
CA PHE A 337 -23.26 3.74 -35.26
C PHE A 337 -24.48 4.41 -35.90
N GLN A 338 -25.56 3.65 -36.10
CA GLN A 338 -26.87 4.26 -36.36
C GLN A 338 -27.47 4.77 -35.03
N PRO A 339 -28.20 5.91 -35.08
CA PRO A 339 -28.71 6.64 -33.93
C PRO A 339 -29.88 5.96 -33.21
#